data_AF-A0A3P1XT02-F1
#
_entry.id   AF-A0A3P1XT02-F1
#
_cell.length_a   1.000
_cell.length_b   1.000
_cell.length_c   1.000
_cell.angle_alpha   90.00
_cell.angle_beta   90.00
_cell.angle_gamma   90.00
#
_symmetry.space_group_name_H-M   'P 1'
#
loop_
_entity.id
_entity.type
_entity.pdbx_description
1 polymer ?
#
loop_
_entity_poly.entity_id
_entity_poly.type
_entity_poly.pdbx_seq_one_letter_code
_entity_poly.pdbx_strand_id
1 'polypeptide(L)'
;MSVEKDLKALDLCRAGVAISVIRENLGFKTVQSTVAAIARARKAQGHAVEAATVREVELDRLNRLQQAVWAKALRGDEKAVELAVSLSRERVRLSGVPVRSRMGGAVEATLKCVSLRDVDEAAAETARRIAASIDAAADTGDRTVEMKALYLVPHLMNVLRELGATPEARGEVAKAAVPAVVEGDDELAKFRRRKAAKPG
;
A
#
# COMPACT_ATOMS: atom_id res chain seq x y z
N MET A 1 -33.85 -18.71 -29.52
CA MET A 1 -34.00 -19.51 -28.28
C MET A 1 -32.73 -19.63 -27.41
N SER A 2 -31.49 -19.55 -27.94
CA SER A 2 -30.28 -19.69 -27.11
C SER A 2 -29.93 -18.44 -26.26
N VAL A 3 -30.17 -17.23 -26.77
CA VAL A 3 -29.71 -15.99 -26.12
C VAL A 3 -30.47 -15.70 -24.82
N GLU A 4 -31.79 -15.79 -24.82
CA GLU A 4 -32.64 -15.56 -23.65
C GLU A 4 -32.36 -16.58 -22.52
N LYS A 5 -32.12 -17.83 -22.90
CA LYS A 5 -31.74 -18.91 -21.97
C LYS A 5 -30.36 -18.68 -21.37
N ASP A 6 -29.40 -18.24 -22.18
CA ASP A 6 -28.04 -17.89 -21.71
C ASP A 6 -28.09 -16.67 -20.75
N LEU A 7 -28.93 -15.66 -21.03
CA LEU A 7 -29.15 -14.51 -20.14
C LEU A 7 -29.78 -14.93 -18.81
N LYS A 8 -30.82 -15.77 -18.84
CA LYS A 8 -31.46 -16.27 -17.62
C LYS A 8 -30.51 -17.12 -16.77
N ALA A 9 -29.60 -17.87 -17.40
CA ALA A 9 -28.54 -18.59 -16.70
C ALA A 9 -27.55 -17.64 -16.01
N LEU A 10 -27.21 -16.52 -16.66
CA LEU A 10 -26.37 -15.48 -16.08
C LEU A 10 -27.05 -14.80 -14.87
N ASP A 11 -28.34 -14.49 -14.95
CA ASP A 11 -29.08 -13.85 -13.86
C ASP A 11 -29.17 -14.76 -12.62
N LEU A 12 -29.47 -16.04 -12.81
CA LEU A 12 -29.46 -17.03 -11.72
C LEU A 12 -28.06 -17.21 -11.11
N CYS A 13 -27.01 -17.16 -11.94
CA CYS A 13 -25.62 -17.20 -11.47
C CYS A 13 -25.26 -15.96 -10.64
N ARG A 14 -25.74 -14.77 -11.04
CA ARG A 14 -25.60 -13.51 -10.28
C ARG A 14 -26.36 -13.55 -8.95
N ALA A 15 -27.50 -14.24 -8.92
CA ALA A 15 -28.27 -14.50 -7.69
C ALA A 15 -27.63 -15.57 -6.76
N GLY A 16 -26.50 -16.16 -7.14
CA GLY A 16 -25.77 -17.12 -6.31
C GLY A 16 -26.28 -18.56 -6.38
N VAL A 17 -27.13 -18.89 -7.35
CA VAL A 17 -27.64 -20.25 -7.55
C VAL A 17 -26.51 -21.16 -8.04
N ALA A 18 -26.41 -22.38 -7.49
CA ALA A 18 -25.40 -23.36 -7.89
C ALA A 18 -25.57 -23.78 -9.37
N ILE A 19 -24.46 -23.96 -10.09
CA ILE A 19 -24.46 -24.23 -11.54
C ILE A 19 -25.20 -25.53 -11.89
N SER A 20 -25.12 -26.55 -11.03
CA SER A 20 -25.89 -27.81 -11.18
C SER A 20 -27.40 -27.58 -11.14
N VAL A 21 -27.86 -26.68 -10.26
CA VAL A 21 -29.27 -26.29 -10.13
C VAL A 21 -29.71 -25.44 -11.31
N ILE A 22 -28.87 -24.51 -11.79
CA ILE A 22 -29.14 -23.73 -13.02
C ILE A 22 -29.29 -24.66 -14.23
N ARG A 23 -28.42 -25.67 -14.34
CA ARG A 23 -28.47 -26.69 -15.39
C ARG A 23 -29.82 -27.40 -15.39
N GLU A 24 -30.28 -27.87 -14.23
CA GLU A 24 -31.55 -28.57 -14.09
C GLU A 24 -32.74 -27.65 -14.36
N ASN A 25 -32.78 -26.48 -13.74
CA ASN A 25 -33.86 -25.50 -13.88
C ASN A 25 -34.05 -25.00 -15.31
N LEU A 26 -32.96 -24.84 -16.05
CA LEU A 26 -33.01 -24.37 -17.43
C LEU A 26 -32.92 -25.52 -18.44
N GLY A 27 -32.69 -26.77 -18.02
CA GLY A 27 -32.57 -27.91 -18.93
C GLY A 27 -31.36 -27.79 -19.86
N PHE A 28 -30.18 -27.49 -19.32
CA PHE A 28 -28.92 -27.62 -20.07
C PHE A 28 -28.43 -29.06 -20.04
N LYS A 29 -27.84 -29.53 -21.15
CA LYS A 29 -27.39 -30.93 -21.28
C LYS A 29 -26.32 -31.32 -20.26
N THR A 30 -25.40 -30.40 -19.93
CA THR A 30 -24.27 -30.66 -19.04
C THR A 30 -23.96 -29.41 -18.22
N VAL A 31 -23.18 -29.59 -17.15
CA VAL A 31 -22.66 -28.47 -16.36
C VAL A 31 -21.78 -27.57 -17.24
N GLN A 32 -20.92 -28.16 -18.08
CA GLN A 32 -20.06 -27.43 -19.00
C GLN A 32 -20.86 -26.59 -20.02
N SER A 33 -21.98 -27.09 -20.53
CA SER A 33 -22.81 -26.29 -21.46
C SER A 33 -23.52 -25.13 -20.76
N THR A 34 -23.82 -25.26 -19.48
CA THR A 34 -24.34 -24.18 -18.61
C THR A 34 -23.26 -23.12 -18.38
N VAL A 35 -22.02 -23.52 -18.08
CA VAL A 35 -20.88 -22.60 -17.94
C VAL A 35 -20.62 -21.84 -19.24
N ALA A 36 -20.63 -22.53 -20.38
CA ALA A 36 -20.44 -21.92 -21.69
C ALA A 36 -21.56 -20.93 -22.04
N ALA A 37 -22.81 -21.23 -21.66
CA ALA A 37 -23.95 -20.33 -21.81
C ALA A 37 -23.77 -19.04 -21.00
N ILE A 38 -23.40 -19.16 -19.72
CA ILE A 38 -23.13 -18.01 -18.84
C ILE A 38 -21.98 -17.16 -19.42
N ALA A 39 -20.90 -17.80 -19.91
CA ALA A 39 -19.77 -17.11 -20.50
C ALA A 39 -20.15 -16.35 -21.79
N ARG A 40 -20.97 -16.94 -22.67
CA ARG A 40 -21.49 -16.27 -23.86
C ARG A 40 -22.38 -15.07 -23.49
N ALA A 41 -23.28 -15.23 -22.52
CA ALA A 41 -24.13 -14.13 -22.05
C ALA A 41 -23.31 -12.97 -21.47
N ARG A 42 -22.26 -13.26 -20.69
CA ARG A 42 -21.33 -12.23 -20.18
C ARG A 42 -20.63 -11.48 -21.31
N LYS A 43 -20.10 -12.22 -22.29
CA LYS A 43 -19.42 -11.63 -23.45
C LYS A 43 -20.39 -10.79 -24.29
N ALA A 44 -21.62 -11.25 -24.48
CA ALA A 44 -22.66 -10.54 -25.23
C ALA A 44 -23.13 -9.25 -24.54
N GLN A 45 -23.10 -9.19 -23.21
CA GLN A 45 -23.35 -7.96 -22.45
C GLN A 45 -22.15 -6.98 -22.45
N GLY A 46 -21.11 -7.23 -23.25
CA GLY A 46 -19.91 -6.38 -23.31
C GLY A 46 -19.02 -6.48 -22.08
N HIS A 47 -19.29 -7.42 -21.17
CA HIS A 47 -18.45 -7.67 -20.01
C HIS A 47 -17.32 -8.60 -20.44
N ALA A 48 -16.28 -8.03 -21.05
CA ALA A 48 -14.95 -8.59 -20.86
C ALA A 48 -14.76 -8.76 -19.34
N VAL A 49 -14.11 -9.84 -18.88
CA VAL A 49 -13.87 -10.05 -17.44
C VAL A 49 -12.79 -9.07 -17.01
N GLU A 50 -13.18 -7.80 -16.93
CA GLU A 50 -12.42 -6.68 -16.46
C GLU A 50 -12.44 -6.74 -14.95
N ALA A 51 -11.29 -6.53 -14.31
CA ALA A 51 -11.17 -6.62 -12.85
C ALA A 51 -12.16 -5.68 -12.12
N ALA A 52 -12.56 -4.58 -12.77
CA ALA A 52 -13.60 -3.67 -12.30
C ALA A 52 -14.98 -4.35 -12.20
N THR A 53 -15.39 -5.10 -13.23
CA THR A 53 -16.67 -5.84 -13.26
C THR A 53 -16.73 -6.94 -12.20
N VAL A 54 -15.61 -7.63 -11.96
CA VAL A 54 -15.52 -8.64 -10.88
C VAL A 54 -15.64 -7.98 -9.51
N ARG A 55 -14.96 -6.84 -9.32
CA ARG A 55 -15.02 -6.03 -8.10
C ARG A 55 -16.44 -5.56 -7.80
N GLU A 56 -17.16 -5.05 -8.79
CA GLU A 56 -18.55 -4.59 -8.62
C GLU A 56 -19.50 -5.72 -8.19
N VAL A 57 -19.39 -6.89 -8.83
CA VAL A 57 -20.20 -8.07 -8.47
C VAL A 57 -19.93 -8.53 -7.04
N GLU A 58 -18.66 -8.53 -6.63
CA GLU A 58 -18.29 -8.90 -5.27
C GLU A 58 -18.70 -7.85 -4.23
N LEU A 59 -18.65 -6.56 -4.56
CA LEU A 59 -19.20 -5.49 -3.70
C LEU A 59 -20.71 -5.65 -3.49
N ASP A 60 -21.46 -5.97 -4.55
CA ASP A 60 -22.90 -6.23 -4.48
C ASP A 60 -23.21 -7.45 -3.59
N ARG A 61 -22.44 -8.54 -3.72
CA ARG A 61 -22.54 -9.71 -2.84
C ARG A 61 -22.29 -9.36 -1.38
N LEU A 62 -21.22 -8.61 -1.10
CA LEU A 62 -20.90 -8.16 0.25
C LEU A 62 -21.97 -7.22 0.82
N ASN A 63 -22.57 -6.35 0.00
CA ASN A 63 -23.70 -5.50 0.42
C ASN A 63 -24.92 -6.34 0.85
N ARG A 64 -25.27 -7.38 0.10
CA ARG A 64 -26.40 -8.26 0.45
C ARG A 64 -26.14 -9.03 1.74
N LEU A 65 -24.93 -9.55 1.92
CA LEU A 65 -24.53 -10.19 3.18
C LEU A 65 -24.61 -9.21 4.36
N GLN A 66 -24.10 -7.99 4.17
CA GLN A 66 -24.14 -6.93 5.19
C GLN A 66 -25.59 -6.62 5.61
N GLN A 67 -26.51 -6.45 4.65
CA GLN A 67 -27.92 -6.19 4.93
C GLN A 67 -28.57 -7.33 5.74
N ALA A 68 -28.24 -8.59 5.43
CA ALA A 68 -28.79 -9.75 6.13
C ALA A 68 -28.36 -9.82 7.61
N VAL A 69 -27.14 -9.37 7.93
CA VAL A 69 -26.61 -9.40 9.31
C VAL A 69 -26.92 -8.13 10.11
N TRP A 70 -27.16 -7.00 9.44
CA TRP A 70 -27.31 -5.67 10.04
C TRP A 70 -28.39 -5.61 11.13
N ALA A 71 -29.57 -6.18 10.86
CA ALA A 71 -30.68 -6.15 11.80
C ALA A 71 -30.38 -6.92 13.10
N LYS A 72 -29.58 -8.00 13.03
CA LYS A 72 -29.16 -8.75 14.22
C LYS A 72 -28.08 -7.99 15.00
N ALA A 73 -27.12 -7.41 14.29
CA ALA A 73 -26.07 -6.59 14.90
C ALA A 73 -26.66 -5.39 15.67
N LEU A 74 -27.64 -4.67 15.10
CA LEU A 74 -28.33 -3.56 15.77
C LEU A 74 -29.09 -3.97 17.03
N ARG A 75 -29.46 -5.24 17.17
CA ARG A 75 -30.13 -5.78 18.37
C ARG A 75 -29.15 -6.32 19.42
N GLY A 76 -27.84 -6.14 19.21
CA GLY A 76 -26.81 -6.54 20.17
C GLY A 76 -26.35 -7.99 20.07
N ASP A 77 -26.64 -8.69 18.97
CA ASP A 77 -26.03 -10.01 18.72
C ASP A 77 -24.54 -9.82 18.41
N GLU A 78 -23.68 -10.12 19.39
CA GLU A 78 -22.23 -9.91 19.33
C GLU A 78 -21.58 -10.59 18.12
N LYS A 79 -22.03 -11.81 17.75
CA LYS A 79 -21.51 -12.52 16.57
C LYS A 79 -21.92 -11.81 15.28
N ALA A 80 -23.14 -11.28 15.22
CA ALA A 80 -23.59 -10.48 14.08
C ALA A 80 -22.83 -9.15 13.98
N VAL A 81 -22.49 -8.52 15.11
CA VAL A 81 -21.65 -7.31 15.16
C VAL A 81 -20.27 -7.60 14.58
N GLU A 82 -19.60 -8.66 15.05
CA GLU A 82 -18.28 -9.06 14.54
C GLU A 82 -18.32 -9.33 13.03
N LEU A 83 -19.33 -10.06 12.57
CA LEU A 83 -19.52 -10.39 11.16
C LEU A 83 -19.80 -9.14 10.30
N ALA A 84 -20.60 -8.20 10.79
CA ALA A 84 -20.88 -6.93 10.14
C ALA A 84 -19.64 -6.02 10.03
N VAL A 85 -18.76 -6.04 11.03
CA VAL A 85 -17.47 -5.34 11.00
C VAL A 85 -16.50 -6.01 10.02
N SER A 86 -16.46 -7.34 9.98
CA SER A 86 -15.65 -8.09 9.02
C SER A 86 -16.06 -7.81 7.57
N LEU A 87 -17.35 -7.91 7.26
CA LEU A 87 -17.89 -7.61 5.93
C LEU A 87 -17.64 -6.15 5.52
N SER A 88 -17.74 -5.21 6.46
CA SER A 88 -17.43 -3.79 6.18
C SER A 88 -15.96 -3.58 5.82
N ARG A 89 -15.03 -4.25 6.51
CA ARG A 89 -13.58 -4.21 6.17
C ARG A 89 -13.32 -4.74 4.76
N GLU A 90 -13.96 -5.86 4.40
CA GLU A 90 -13.85 -6.46 3.08
C GLU A 90 -14.39 -5.55 1.98
N ARG A 91 -15.52 -4.86 2.23
CA ARG A 91 -16.07 -3.85 1.31
C ARG A 91 -15.11 -2.70 1.08
N VAL A 92 -14.48 -2.17 2.13
CA VAL A 92 -13.48 -1.10 2.00
C VAL A 92 -12.29 -1.59 1.18
N ARG A 93 -11.74 -2.78 1.49
CA ARG A 93 -10.63 -3.39 0.74
C ARG A 93 -10.96 -3.54 -0.75
N LEU A 94 -12.16 -4.03 -1.06
CA LEU A 94 -12.55 -4.30 -2.43
C LEU A 94 -13.00 -3.05 -3.19
N SER A 95 -13.47 -2.01 -2.51
CA SER A 95 -13.92 -0.75 -3.14
C SER A 95 -12.85 -0.04 -3.96
N GLY A 96 -11.57 -0.40 -3.78
CA GLY A 96 -10.46 0.24 -4.46
C GLY A 96 -10.10 1.59 -3.86
N VAL A 97 -10.65 1.95 -2.69
CA VAL A 97 -10.07 2.99 -1.85
C VAL A 97 -8.66 2.52 -1.51
N PRO A 98 -7.60 3.22 -1.99
CA PRO A 98 -6.25 2.81 -1.69
C PRO A 98 -6.08 2.76 -0.17
N VAL A 99 -5.63 1.61 0.35
CA VAL A 99 -5.07 1.56 1.70
C VAL A 99 -3.81 2.42 1.61
N ARG A 100 -3.95 3.71 1.91
CA ARG A 100 -2.86 4.66 1.78
C ARG A 100 -1.73 4.21 2.69
N SER A 101 -0.59 3.91 2.10
CA SER A 101 0.64 3.62 2.85
C SER A 101 0.92 4.82 3.74
N ARG A 102 0.97 4.60 5.06
CA ARG A 102 1.19 5.67 6.02
C ARG A 102 2.65 6.10 6.02
N MET A 103 2.90 7.36 5.70
CA MET A 103 4.20 7.99 5.71
C MET A 103 4.82 7.90 7.12
N GLY A 104 4.02 8.07 8.17
CA GLY A 104 4.49 7.97 9.56
C GLY A 104 5.16 6.63 9.87
N GLY A 105 4.57 5.52 9.40
CA GLY A 105 5.14 4.19 9.59
C GLY A 105 6.49 4.00 8.90
N ALA A 106 6.65 4.57 7.69
CA ALA A 106 7.90 4.51 6.94
C ALA A 106 9.01 5.39 7.56
N VAL A 107 8.63 6.57 8.06
CA VAL A 107 9.57 7.47 8.76
C VAL A 107 10.05 6.83 10.05
N GLU A 108 9.17 6.24 10.86
CA GLU A 108 9.57 5.53 12.09
C GLU A 108 10.49 4.35 11.81
N ALA A 109 10.23 3.57 10.76
CA ALA A 109 11.13 2.50 10.34
C ALA A 109 12.52 3.03 9.94
N THR A 110 12.58 4.21 9.33
CA THR A 110 13.83 4.87 8.95
C THR A 110 14.60 5.38 10.18
N LEU A 111 13.92 6.07 11.09
CA LEU A 111 14.55 6.62 12.31
C LEU A 111 15.14 5.53 13.21
N LYS A 112 14.53 4.33 13.26
CA LYS A 112 15.09 3.17 13.97
C LYS A 112 16.44 2.67 13.42
N CYS A 113 16.73 2.97 12.16
CA CYS A 113 17.98 2.59 11.50
C CYS A 113 19.05 3.69 11.59
N VAL A 114 18.70 4.86 12.13
CA VAL A 114 19.62 5.98 12.34
C VAL A 114 20.13 5.94 13.78
N SER A 115 21.42 6.20 13.98
CA SER A 115 22.00 6.34 15.31
C SER A 115 21.68 7.73 15.89
N LEU A 116 20.44 7.92 16.34
CA LEU A 116 19.99 9.18 16.95
C LEU A 116 20.63 9.40 18.33
N ARG A 117 20.91 10.66 18.64
CA ARG A 117 21.27 11.16 19.98
C ARG A 117 20.21 12.14 20.46
N ASP A 118 20.25 12.49 21.75
CA ASP A 118 19.31 13.45 22.34
C ASP A 118 19.30 14.81 21.61
N VAL A 119 20.44 15.22 21.06
CA VAL A 119 20.56 16.46 20.27
C VAL A 119 19.81 16.42 18.94
N ASP A 120 19.47 15.23 18.45
CA ASP A 120 18.78 15.01 17.18
C ASP A 120 17.24 14.94 17.35
N GLU A 121 16.73 14.97 18.60
CA GLU A 121 15.29 14.77 18.89
C GLU A 121 14.40 15.79 18.19
N ALA A 122 14.83 17.05 18.10
CA ALA A 122 14.06 18.09 17.41
C ALA A 122 13.89 17.80 15.91
N ALA A 123 14.93 17.27 15.27
CA ALA A 123 14.88 16.88 13.87
C ALA A 123 14.03 15.62 13.68
N ALA A 124 14.18 14.62 14.56
CA ALA A 124 13.35 13.41 14.55
C ALA A 124 11.85 13.74 14.71
N GLU A 125 11.50 14.58 15.68
CA GLU A 125 10.13 15.02 15.90
C GLU A 125 9.58 15.85 14.73
N THR A 126 10.42 16.68 14.10
CA THR A 126 10.02 17.42 12.89
C THR A 126 9.65 16.45 11.76
N ALA A 127 10.44 15.40 11.54
CA ALA A 127 10.13 14.37 10.55
C ALA A 127 8.79 13.67 10.87
N ARG A 128 8.55 13.32 12.14
CA ARG A 128 7.29 12.70 12.59
C ARG A 128 6.09 13.60 12.32
N ARG A 129 6.19 14.88 12.66
CA ARG A 129 5.10 15.87 12.46
C ARG A 129 4.76 16.07 10.99
N ILE A 130 5.79 16.18 10.14
CA ILE A 130 5.57 16.30 8.69
C ILE A 130 4.87 15.04 8.16
N ALA A 131 5.34 13.85 8.54
CA ALA A 131 4.74 12.59 8.13
C ALA A 131 3.27 12.46 8.60
N ALA A 132 2.99 12.84 9.85
CA ALA A 132 1.64 12.86 10.39
C ALA A 132 0.73 13.85 9.66
N SER A 133 1.24 15.02 9.25
CA SER A 133 0.48 15.98 8.44
C SER A 133 0.15 15.44 7.04
N ILE A 134 1.07 14.70 6.43
CA ILE A 134 0.83 14.04 5.13
C ILE A 134 -0.24 12.95 5.27
N ASP A 135 -0.14 12.12 6.32
CA ASP A 135 -1.11 11.07 6.60
C ASP A 135 -2.50 11.63 6.93
N ALA A 136 -2.57 12.70 7.72
CA ALA A 136 -3.83 13.38 8.03
C ALA A 136 -4.48 13.99 6.80
N ALA A 137 -3.69 14.61 5.91
CA ALA A 137 -4.19 15.15 4.64
C ALA A 137 -4.73 14.05 3.73
N ALA A 138 -4.01 12.93 3.65
CA ALA A 138 -4.48 11.71 3.00
C ALA A 138 -5.83 11.27 3.58
N ASP A 139 -5.96 11.16 4.90
CA ASP A 139 -7.18 10.68 5.57
C ASP A 139 -8.42 11.55 5.26
N THR A 140 -8.27 12.81 4.85
CA THR A 140 -9.40 13.66 4.42
C THR A 140 -10.09 13.18 3.15
N GLY A 141 -9.36 12.51 2.24
CA GLY A 141 -9.85 12.16 0.91
C GLY A 141 -10.09 13.35 -0.04
N ASP A 142 -9.74 14.58 0.36
CA ASP A 142 -9.79 15.75 -0.52
C ASP A 142 -8.49 15.86 -1.32
N ARG A 143 -8.60 15.67 -2.64
CA ARG A 143 -7.47 15.72 -3.56
C ARG A 143 -6.71 17.06 -3.53
N THR A 144 -7.38 18.17 -3.23
CA THR A 144 -6.75 19.49 -3.13
C THR A 144 -5.89 19.60 -1.88
N VAL A 145 -6.38 19.07 -0.76
CA VAL A 145 -5.65 19.03 0.52
C VAL A 145 -4.47 18.06 0.43
N GLU A 146 -4.66 16.89 -0.19
CA GLU A 146 -3.59 15.93 -0.45
C GLU A 146 -2.48 16.53 -1.32
N MET A 147 -2.83 17.17 -2.44
CA MET A 147 -1.85 17.83 -3.32
C MET A 147 -1.05 18.91 -2.58
N LYS A 148 -1.69 19.66 -1.66
CA LYS A 148 -0.99 20.64 -0.82
C LYS A 148 -0.01 19.97 0.16
N ALA A 149 -0.40 18.86 0.77
CA ALA A 149 0.46 18.14 1.71
C ALA A 149 1.68 17.50 1.04
N LEU A 150 1.58 17.12 -0.24
CA LEU A 150 2.72 16.60 -0.99
C LEU A 150 3.87 17.61 -1.13
N TYR A 151 3.62 18.92 -1.00
CA TYR A 151 4.69 19.94 -0.91
C TYR A 151 5.54 19.83 0.36
N LEU A 152 5.11 19.06 1.36
CA LEU A 152 5.91 18.79 2.55
C LEU A 152 6.94 17.68 2.33
N VAL A 153 6.82 16.87 1.27
CA VAL A 153 7.74 15.75 0.99
C VAL A 153 9.20 16.22 0.84
N PRO A 154 9.52 17.30 0.10
CA PRO A 154 10.88 17.83 0.04
C PRO A 154 11.44 18.23 1.41
N HIS A 155 10.62 18.80 2.29
CA HIS A 155 11.03 19.18 3.64
C HIS A 155 11.32 17.95 4.50
N LEU A 156 10.47 16.92 4.41
CA LEU A 156 10.72 15.63 5.06
C LEU A 156 12.05 15.02 4.61
N MET A 157 12.31 15.04 3.29
CA MET A 157 13.57 14.51 2.73
C MET A 157 14.80 15.29 3.20
N ASN A 158 14.69 16.61 3.38
CA ASN A 158 15.79 17.42 3.92
C ASN A 158 16.10 17.05 5.38
N VAL A 159 15.08 16.92 6.23
CA VAL A 159 15.27 16.50 7.63
C VAL A 159 15.89 15.10 7.70
N LEU A 160 15.42 14.16 6.88
CA LEU A 160 16.01 12.82 6.80
C LEU A 160 17.46 12.85 6.29
N ARG A 161 17.81 13.76 5.38
CA ARG A 161 19.20 13.96 4.94
C ARG A 161 20.07 14.47 6.08
N GLU A 162 19.61 15.47 6.83
CA GLU A 162 20.34 16.02 7.99
C GLU A 162 20.59 14.98 9.08
N LEU A 163 19.62 14.08 9.28
CA LEU A 163 19.74 12.93 10.19
C LEU A 163 20.64 11.79 9.65
N GLY A 164 21.25 11.93 8.47
CA GLY A 164 22.07 10.87 7.89
C GLY A 164 21.26 9.68 7.35
N ALA A 165 19.94 9.82 7.17
CA ALA A 165 19.05 8.72 6.81
C ALA A 165 18.99 8.42 5.29
N THR A 166 19.62 9.24 4.45
CA THR A 166 19.68 9.04 2.99
C THR A 166 21.01 8.40 2.55
N PRO A 167 21.05 7.68 1.41
CA PRO A 167 22.29 7.08 0.90
C PRO A 167 23.43 8.10 0.72
N GLU A 168 23.09 9.29 0.20
CA GLU A 168 24.02 10.40 0.02
C GLU A 168 24.59 10.89 1.35
N ALA A 169 23.73 11.16 2.34
CA ALA A 169 24.17 11.61 3.65
C ALA A 169 25.01 10.56 4.38
N ARG A 170 24.67 9.27 4.25
CA ARG A 170 25.52 8.18 4.78
C ARG A 170 26.89 8.14 4.12
N GLY A 171 26.97 8.40 2.82
CA GLY A 171 28.23 8.49 2.09
C GLY A 171 29.11 9.65 2.57
N GLU A 172 28.51 10.82 2.81
CA GLU A 172 29.20 12.00 3.36
C GLU A 172 29.70 11.75 4.79
N VAL A 173 28.87 11.17 5.65
CA VAL A 173 29.26 10.77 7.02
C VAL A 173 30.40 9.74 6.98
N ALA A 174 30.33 8.76 6.07
CA ALA A 174 31.39 7.77 5.90
C ALA A 174 32.72 8.40 5.44
N LYS A 175 32.69 9.38 4.53
CA LYS A 175 33.89 10.13 4.10
C LYS A 175 34.48 10.97 5.24
N ALA A 176 33.64 11.64 6.02
CA ALA A 176 34.06 12.46 7.15
C ALA A 176 34.63 11.64 8.33
N ALA A 177 34.19 10.38 8.47
CA ALA A 177 34.70 9.45 9.48
C ALA A 177 36.05 8.82 9.10
N VAL A 178 36.50 8.94 7.84
CA VAL A 178 37.89 8.60 7.48
C VAL A 178 38.78 9.69 8.06
N PRO A 179 39.74 9.37 8.96
CA PRO A 179 40.64 10.39 9.48
C PRO A 179 41.35 11.04 8.29
N ALA A 180 41.24 12.36 8.19
CA ALA A 180 42.04 13.13 7.25
C ALA A 180 43.49 12.67 7.45
N VAL A 181 44.06 12.04 6.42
CA VAL A 181 45.51 11.85 6.36
C VAL A 181 46.05 13.26 6.35
N VAL A 182 46.46 13.74 7.52
CA VAL A 182 47.25 14.94 7.62
C VAL A 182 48.53 14.56 6.89
N GLU A 183 48.65 14.97 5.63
CA GLU A 183 49.95 15.13 4.97
C GLU A 183 50.68 16.23 5.76
N GLY A 184 51.08 15.88 6.98
CA GLY A 184 52.16 16.54 7.65
C GLY A 184 53.36 16.24 6.78
N ASP A 185 53.88 17.28 6.12
CA ASP A 185 55.23 17.29 5.58
C ASP A 185 56.14 16.63 6.62
N ASP A 186 56.46 15.35 6.39
CA ASP A 186 57.31 14.57 7.26
C ASP A 186 58.75 15.07 7.04
N GLU A 187 59.01 16.27 7.56
CA GLU A 187 60.30 16.94 7.61
C GLU A 187 61.34 16.02 8.25
N LEU A 188 60.92 15.13 9.16
CA LEU A 188 61.75 14.06 9.74
C LEU A 188 62.14 12.99 8.72
N ALA A 189 61.23 12.55 7.84
CA ALA A 189 61.56 11.65 6.72
C ALA A 189 62.49 12.33 5.70
N LYS A 190 62.30 13.63 5.42
CA LYS A 190 63.22 14.41 4.57
C LYS A 190 64.61 14.54 5.21
N PHE A 191 64.69 14.78 6.51
CA PHE A 191 65.95 14.89 7.25
C PHE A 191 66.72 13.56 7.32
N ARG A 192 66.00 12.44 7.53
CA ARG A 192 66.59 11.08 7.52
C ARG A 192 67.21 10.73 6.16
N ARG A 193 66.53 11.09 5.05
CA ARG A 193 67.08 10.91 3.68
C ARG A 193 68.31 11.80 3.43
N ARG A 194 68.30 13.03 3.93
CA ARG A 194 69.44 13.97 3.78
C ARG A 194 70.67 13.52 4.56
N LYS A 195 70.49 12.90 5.74
CA LYS A 195 71.58 12.34 6.55
C LYS A 195 72.17 11.07 5.94
N ALA A 196 71.35 10.27 5.27
CA ALA A 196 71.80 9.07 4.54
C ALA A 196 72.57 9.38 3.24
N ALA A 197 72.41 10.59 2.69
CA ALA A 197 72.98 11.00 1.40
C ALA A 197 74.33 11.76 1.50
N LYS A 198 74.90 11.95 2.70
CA LYS A 198 76.24 12.53 2.86
C LYS A 198 77.26 11.40 3.10
N PRO A 199 78.09 11.02 2.11
CA PRO A 199 79.28 10.22 2.38
C PRO A 199 80.31 11.11 3.09
N GLY A 200 80.95 10.55 4.12
CA GLY A 200 82.12 11.17 4.76
C GLY A 200 83.33 11.17 3.84
#